data_AF-A0A9D7D763-F1
#
_entry.id   AF-A0A9D7D763-F1
#
_cell.length_a   1.000
_cell.length_b   1.000
_cell.length_c   1.000
_cell.angle_alpha   90.00
_cell.angle_beta   90.00
_cell.angle_gamma   90.00
#
_symmetry.space_group_name_H-M   'P 1'
#
loop_
_entity.id
_entity.type
_entity.pdbx_description
1 polymer ?
#
loop_
_entity_poly.entity_id
_entity_poly.type
_entity_poly.pdbx_seq_one_letter_code
_entity_poly.pdbx_strand_id
1 'polypeptide(L)'
;MLGTGIVRLDGVSLSTATIPIVNDVRGEIRFGDLWTLTTPPGQRVTVGELNPGISVTNGRVAFQLLSEQRVSIESAEFDFASGTLAMRPTTISLGADETRFELTLRDVDAAALLRTLSVPDMTATGRLEGSFPLLLTRRSAFVEGGVIRAQGEGGLLSYTGQAGDSATGVSRIAFDALRSFQYDNLSLTLDGDLNGDVVSSIEFSGHNSGRPVDLGPIAPIPGVGRITVRGVPFDFIVRVTAPFRRLAQTAATITDPSVLINQSREQEAQEPVDPDTPPPR
;
A
#
# COMPACT_ATOMS: atom_id res chain seq x y z
N MET A 1 31.52 -4.82 36.09
CA MET A 1 32.14 -4.18 34.91
C MET A 1 31.08 -4.11 33.82
N LEU A 2 30.75 -2.91 33.35
CA LEU A 2 29.97 -2.76 32.12
C LEU A 2 30.89 -3.17 30.98
N GLY A 3 30.55 -4.24 30.25
CA GLY A 3 31.33 -4.69 29.10
C GLY A 3 30.90 -3.91 27.87
N THR A 4 31.84 -3.30 27.15
CA THR A 4 31.55 -2.70 25.84
C THR A 4 31.86 -3.69 24.73
N GLY A 5 31.23 -3.52 23.57
CA GLY A 5 31.46 -4.39 22.43
C GLY A 5 31.07 -3.75 21.11
N ILE A 6 31.63 -4.28 20.02
CA ILE A 6 31.35 -3.83 18.65
C ILE A 6 30.90 -5.05 17.86
N VAL A 7 29.76 -4.93 17.20
CA VAL A 7 29.24 -5.92 16.25
C VAL A 7 29.19 -5.29 14.87
N ARG A 8 29.85 -5.91 13.89
CA ARG A 8 29.83 -5.48 12.50
C ARG A 8 28.85 -6.36 11.72
N LEU A 9 27.87 -5.74 11.07
CA LEU A 9 26.93 -6.38 10.17
C LEU A 9 27.45 -6.21 8.74
N ASP A 10 27.61 -7.31 8.02
CA ASP A 10 28.15 -7.33 6.67
C ASP A 10 27.27 -8.21 5.77
N GLY A 11 26.20 -7.62 5.24
CA GLY A 11 25.24 -8.30 4.36
C GLY A 11 24.33 -9.28 5.09
N VAL A 12 23.96 -8.98 6.34
CA VAL A 12 23.12 -9.87 7.15
C VAL A 12 21.69 -9.83 6.61
N SER A 13 21.09 -11.01 6.43
CA SER A 13 19.67 -11.14 6.08
C SER A 13 18.92 -11.70 7.27
N LEU A 14 17.76 -11.11 7.58
CA LEU A 14 16.93 -11.47 8.73
C LEU A 14 15.50 -11.75 8.27
N SER A 15 14.92 -12.81 8.82
CA SER A 15 13.49 -13.10 8.72
C SER A 15 13.04 -13.67 10.06
N THR A 16 11.98 -13.09 10.63
CA THR A 16 11.34 -13.61 11.84
C THR A 16 9.85 -13.74 11.61
N ALA A 17 9.12 -14.34 12.54
CA ALA A 17 7.66 -14.45 12.43
C ALA A 17 6.93 -13.09 12.41
N THR A 18 7.56 -12.03 12.91
CA THR A 18 6.94 -10.69 13.08
C THR A 18 7.66 -9.58 12.33
N ILE A 19 8.91 -9.81 11.91
CA ILE A 19 9.70 -8.84 11.14
C ILE A 19 9.67 -9.30 9.68
N PRO A 20 9.26 -8.42 8.74
CA PRO A 20 9.36 -8.68 7.32
C PRO A 20 10.76 -9.14 6.91
N ILE A 21 10.86 -9.79 5.75
CA ILE A 21 12.17 -10.18 5.21
C ILE A 21 13.00 -8.91 5.00
N VAL A 22 14.15 -8.86 5.67
CA VAL A 22 15.14 -7.80 5.57
C VAL A 22 16.40 -8.38 4.97
N ASN A 23 16.83 -7.85 3.84
CA ASN A 23 18.04 -8.28 3.17
C ASN A 23 19.12 -7.22 3.30
N ASP A 24 20.36 -7.69 3.33
CA ASP A 24 21.53 -6.86 3.11
C ASP A 24 21.74 -5.75 4.17
N VAL A 25 21.53 -6.11 5.44
CA VAL A 25 21.76 -5.21 6.56
C VAL A 25 23.26 -5.04 6.78
N ARG A 26 23.72 -3.78 6.76
CA ARG A 26 25.12 -3.40 6.99
C ARG A 26 25.24 -2.29 8.01
N GLY A 27 26.31 -2.32 8.79
CA GLY A 27 26.62 -1.26 9.76
C GLY A 27 27.45 -1.76 10.93
N GLU A 28 27.67 -0.88 11.89
CA GLU A 28 28.40 -1.20 13.11
C GLU A 28 27.54 -0.83 14.32
N ILE A 29 27.31 -1.79 15.21
CA ILE A 29 26.57 -1.61 16.46
C ILE A 29 27.58 -1.55 17.60
N ARG A 30 27.58 -0.43 18.33
CA ARG A 30 28.45 -0.20 19.49
C ARG A 30 27.65 -0.33 20.78
N PHE A 31 27.89 -1.41 21.51
CA PHE A 31 27.28 -1.66 22.81
C PHE A 31 28.00 -0.86 23.90
N GLY A 32 27.23 -0.03 24.61
CA GLY A 32 27.67 0.62 25.84
C GLY A 32 27.66 -0.34 27.02
N ASP A 33 26.78 -1.34 26.99
CA ASP A 33 26.75 -2.44 27.94
C ASP A 33 26.23 -3.73 27.29
N LEU A 34 27.07 -4.76 27.23
CA LEU A 34 26.77 -6.08 26.68
C LEU A 34 25.86 -6.93 27.58
N TRP A 35 25.76 -6.63 28.87
CA TRP A 35 24.90 -7.39 29.78
C TRP A 35 23.44 -6.97 29.65
N THR A 36 23.20 -5.67 29.52
CA THR A 36 21.87 -5.10 29.29
C THR A 36 21.54 -4.93 27.81
N LEU A 37 22.48 -5.25 26.92
CA LEU A 37 22.40 -5.11 25.46
C LEU A 37 22.01 -3.69 25.02
N THR A 38 22.57 -2.67 25.68
CA THR A 38 22.25 -1.26 25.41
C THR A 38 23.32 -0.57 24.57
N THR A 39 22.91 0.45 23.82
CA THR A 39 23.81 1.27 22.98
C THR A 39 23.66 2.76 23.29
N PRO A 40 24.68 3.59 23.01
CA PRO A 40 24.49 5.03 22.84
C PRO A 40 23.49 5.33 21.70
N PRO A 41 22.82 6.49 21.71
CA PRO A 41 21.95 6.93 20.62
C PRO A 41 22.73 7.18 19.32
N GLY A 42 22.02 7.23 18.19
CA GLY A 42 22.60 7.51 16.88
C GLY A 42 23.35 6.34 16.23
N GLN A 43 23.07 5.09 16.64
CA GLN A 43 23.55 3.92 15.89
C GLN A 43 22.94 3.95 14.50
N ARG A 44 23.69 3.57 13.46
CA ARG A 44 23.22 3.60 12.08
C ARG A 44 23.46 2.27 11.38
N VAL A 45 22.46 1.81 10.67
CA VAL A 45 22.55 0.70 9.72
C VAL A 45 21.93 1.09 8.38
N THR A 46 22.43 0.47 7.32
CA THR A 46 21.79 0.50 6.00
C THR A 46 21.12 -0.84 5.74
N VAL A 47 20.03 -0.80 5.00
CA VAL A 47 19.23 -1.97 4.62
C VAL A 47 19.11 -1.96 3.10
N GLY A 48 19.54 -3.02 2.43
CA GLY A 48 19.42 -3.07 0.96
C GLY A 48 17.96 -3.18 0.53
N GLU A 49 17.22 -4.12 1.13
CA GLU A 49 15.82 -4.37 0.82
C GLU A 49 15.02 -4.75 2.07
N LEU A 50 13.79 -4.25 2.15
CA LEU A 50 12.77 -4.65 3.11
C LEU A 50 11.49 -4.97 2.34
N ASN A 51 10.93 -6.17 2.53
CA ASN A 51 9.73 -6.59 1.79
C ASN A 51 8.65 -7.21 2.71
N PRO A 52 7.71 -6.38 3.21
CA PRO A 52 6.49 -6.83 3.89
C PRO A 52 5.34 -7.25 2.93
N GLY A 53 5.62 -7.39 1.64
CA GLY A 53 4.62 -7.56 0.57
C GLY A 53 4.71 -6.45 -0.49
N ILE A 54 5.28 -5.31 -0.13
CA ILE A 54 5.68 -4.24 -1.04
C ILE A 54 7.15 -3.95 -0.77
N SER A 55 8.01 -4.18 -1.75
CA SER A 55 9.46 -4.01 -1.59
C SER A 55 9.84 -2.53 -1.51
N VAL A 56 10.66 -2.20 -0.52
CA VAL A 56 11.31 -0.89 -0.36
C VAL A 56 12.81 -1.08 -0.21
N THR A 57 13.60 -0.12 -0.70
CA THR A 57 15.04 -0.30 -0.88
C THR A 57 15.86 0.87 -0.33
N ASN A 58 17.18 0.71 -0.27
CA ASN A 58 18.12 1.75 0.14
C ASN A 58 17.80 2.36 1.52
N GLY A 59 17.43 1.49 2.46
CA GLY A 59 17.04 1.85 3.81
C GLY A 59 18.18 2.47 4.60
N ARG A 60 17.90 3.55 5.31
CA ARG A 60 18.79 4.22 6.26
C ARG A 60 18.08 4.32 7.59
N VAL A 61 18.60 3.64 8.60
CA VAL A 61 17.96 3.53 9.92
C VAL A 61 18.90 4.05 11.00
N ALA A 62 18.44 5.02 11.77
CA ALA A 62 19.07 5.46 13.01
C ALA A 62 18.27 4.92 14.21
N PHE A 63 18.97 4.32 15.17
CA PHE A 63 18.34 3.66 16.31
C PHE A 63 19.21 3.66 17.56
N GLN A 64 18.59 3.25 18.67
CA GLN A 64 19.23 2.99 19.94
C GLN A 64 18.65 1.70 20.56
N LEU A 65 19.51 0.81 21.05
CA LEU A 65 19.08 -0.30 21.89
C LEU A 65 19.00 0.19 23.35
N LEU A 66 17.83 0.04 23.93
CA LEU A 66 17.51 0.39 25.31
C LEU A 66 17.40 -0.88 26.16
N SER A 67 17.44 -0.71 27.48
CA SER A 67 17.19 -1.81 28.41
C SER A 67 15.79 -2.39 28.24
N GLU A 68 15.56 -3.58 28.80
CA GLU A 68 14.24 -4.24 28.78
C GLU A 68 13.74 -4.54 27.36
N GLN A 69 14.67 -4.89 26.46
CA GLN A 69 14.36 -5.29 25.08
C GLN A 69 13.58 -4.22 24.30
N ARG A 70 13.90 -2.94 24.54
CA ARG A 70 13.32 -1.82 23.80
C ARG A 70 14.28 -1.30 22.76
N VAL A 71 13.75 -0.87 21.61
CA VAL A 71 14.50 -0.25 20.53
C VAL A 71 13.89 1.11 20.26
N SER A 72 14.66 2.17 20.46
CA SER A 72 14.29 3.50 19.98
C SER A 72 14.66 3.61 18.51
N ILE A 73 13.67 3.83 17.65
CA ILE A 73 13.91 4.18 16.26
C ILE A 73 13.90 5.70 16.17
N GLU A 74 15.05 6.27 15.86
CA GLU A 74 15.26 7.71 15.77
C GLU A 74 14.90 8.22 14.37
N SER A 75 15.22 7.43 13.34
CA SER A 75 14.73 7.62 11.98
C SER A 75 14.81 6.31 11.20
N ALA A 76 13.91 6.10 10.26
CA ALA A 76 14.04 5.05 9.26
C ALA A 76 13.46 5.57 7.94
N GLU A 77 14.26 5.57 6.89
CA GLU A 77 13.87 6.08 5.57
C GLU A 77 14.28 5.10 4.48
N PHE A 78 13.40 4.89 3.51
CA PHE A 78 13.57 4.00 2.38
C PHE A 78 13.16 4.72 1.09
N ASP A 79 13.83 4.37 0.00
CA ASP A 79 13.43 4.81 -1.34
C ASP A 79 12.17 4.02 -1.73
N PHE A 80 11.13 4.73 -2.14
CA PHE A 80 9.84 4.13 -2.51
C PHE A 80 9.15 4.94 -3.60
N ALA A 81 8.83 4.29 -4.72
CA ALA A 81 8.07 4.88 -5.83
C ALA A 81 8.56 6.29 -6.25
N SER A 82 9.88 6.43 -6.44
CA SER A 82 10.56 7.69 -6.80
C SER A 82 10.41 8.83 -5.78
N GLY A 83 10.04 8.49 -4.54
CA GLY A 83 10.01 9.37 -3.37
C GLY A 83 10.56 8.64 -2.15
N THR A 84 10.04 8.96 -0.97
CA THR A 84 10.52 8.40 0.31
C THR A 84 9.38 7.84 1.14
N LEU A 85 9.57 6.62 1.66
CA LEU A 85 8.81 6.06 2.76
C LEU A 85 9.63 6.18 4.04
N ALA A 86 9.08 6.83 5.06
CA ALA A 86 9.77 7.04 6.33
C ALA A 86 8.91 6.65 7.53
N MET A 87 9.54 6.13 8.58
CA MET A 87 8.88 5.89 9.87
C MET A 87 9.13 7.06 10.81
N ARG A 88 8.08 7.53 11.49
CA ARG A 88 8.22 8.54 12.54
C ARG A 88 9.00 7.97 13.73
N PRO A 89 9.77 8.82 14.46
CA PRO A 89 10.50 8.36 15.62
C PRO A 89 9.56 7.72 16.65
N THR A 90 9.92 6.53 17.11
CA THR A 90 9.10 5.75 18.05
C THR A 90 9.99 4.81 18.87
N THR A 91 9.45 4.26 19.96
CA THR A 91 10.12 3.22 20.73
C THR A 91 9.32 1.93 20.67
N ILE A 92 9.94 0.86 20.21
CA ILE A 92 9.34 -0.45 20.03
C ILE A 92 9.82 -1.37 21.15
N SER A 93 8.88 -2.01 21.85
CA SER A 93 9.19 -3.10 22.78
C SER A 93 9.22 -4.41 22.00
N LEU A 94 10.37 -5.07 21.95
CA LEU A 94 10.52 -6.35 21.26
C LEU A 94 9.70 -7.43 21.97
N GLY A 95 8.95 -8.23 21.20
CA GLY A 95 8.09 -9.28 21.74
C GLY A 95 6.78 -8.80 22.35
N ALA A 96 6.44 -7.51 22.25
CA ALA A 96 5.12 -7.01 22.64
C ALA A 96 4.02 -7.58 21.75
N ASP A 97 2.82 -7.73 22.33
CA ASP A 97 1.63 -8.25 21.63
C ASP A 97 1.12 -7.29 20.57
N GLU A 98 1.31 -6.00 20.82
CA GLU A 98 0.94 -4.90 19.97
C GLU A 98 2.11 -3.93 19.82
N THR A 99 2.32 -3.44 18.60
CA THR A 99 3.30 -2.38 18.30
C THR A 99 2.61 -1.32 17.44
N ARG A 100 2.68 -0.05 17.88
CA ARG A 100 2.16 1.10 17.13
C ARG A 100 3.29 1.93 16.56
N PHE A 101 3.18 2.30 15.29
CA PHE A 101 4.09 3.22 14.62
C PHE A 101 3.39 3.91 13.46
N GLU A 102 3.98 4.99 12.96
CA GLU A 102 3.42 5.76 11.86
C GLU A 102 4.42 5.82 10.72
N LEU A 103 3.99 5.43 9.53
CA LEU A 103 4.74 5.62 8.30
C LEU A 103 4.27 6.89 7.59
N THR A 104 5.17 7.54 6.86
CA THR A 104 4.90 8.73 6.07
C THR A 104 5.44 8.55 4.67
N LEU A 105 4.68 8.99 3.68
CA LEU A 105 5.09 9.06 2.28
C LEU A 105 5.37 10.51 1.93
N ARG A 106 6.48 10.76 1.23
CA ARG A 106 6.88 12.09 0.79
C ARG A 106 7.34 12.06 -0.66
N ASP A 107 6.84 13.02 -1.44
CA ASP A 107 7.23 13.26 -2.84
C ASP A 107 7.17 12.00 -3.72
N VAL A 108 6.19 11.13 -3.47
CA VAL A 108 6.04 9.88 -4.22
C VAL A 108 5.45 10.17 -5.60
N ASP A 109 6.04 9.62 -6.66
CA ASP A 109 5.48 9.74 -8.01
C ASP A 109 4.26 8.81 -8.16
N ALA A 110 3.12 9.38 -8.57
CA ALA A 110 1.88 8.62 -8.70
C ALA A 110 1.99 7.48 -9.71
N ALA A 111 2.65 7.69 -10.86
CA ALA A 111 2.84 6.66 -11.86
C ALA A 111 3.72 5.52 -11.35
N ALA A 112 4.81 5.85 -10.64
CA ALA A 112 5.68 4.89 -10.02
C ALA A 112 4.95 4.09 -8.93
N LEU A 113 4.11 4.73 -8.11
CA LEU A 113 3.32 4.05 -7.10
C LEU A 113 2.37 3.02 -7.70
N LEU A 114 1.62 3.39 -8.74
CA LEU A 114 0.69 2.46 -9.41
C LEU A 114 1.41 1.26 -10.03
N ARG A 115 2.61 1.47 -10.61
CA ARG A 115 3.46 0.38 -11.11
C ARG A 115 3.92 -0.54 -9.97
N THR A 116 4.43 0.02 -8.87
CA THR A 116 4.89 -0.75 -7.71
C THR A 116 3.76 -1.58 -7.11
N LEU A 117 2.54 -1.04 -7.06
CA LEU A 117 1.35 -1.75 -6.57
C LEU A 117 0.70 -2.66 -7.63
N SER A 118 1.23 -2.67 -8.85
CA SER A 118 0.68 -3.44 -9.98
C SER A 118 -0.81 -3.19 -10.23
N VAL A 119 -1.26 -1.94 -10.15
CA VAL A 119 -2.66 -1.60 -10.41
C VAL A 119 -2.91 -1.62 -11.93
N PRO A 120 -3.72 -2.56 -12.44
CA PRO A 120 -3.95 -2.68 -13.88
C PRO A 120 -4.83 -1.54 -14.39
N ASP A 121 -4.70 -1.25 -15.68
CA ASP A 121 -5.57 -0.31 -16.43
C ASP A 121 -5.67 1.10 -15.85
N MET A 122 -4.74 1.49 -14.97
CA MET A 122 -4.76 2.79 -14.32
C MET A 122 -3.42 3.48 -14.47
N THR A 123 -3.46 4.74 -14.88
CA THR A 123 -2.31 5.62 -14.90
C THR A 123 -2.64 6.92 -14.18
N ALA A 124 -1.66 7.47 -13.48
CA ALA A 124 -1.79 8.72 -12.74
C ALA A 124 -0.50 9.54 -12.85
N THR A 125 -0.60 10.86 -12.84
CA THR A 125 0.56 11.77 -12.81
C THR A 125 0.50 12.66 -11.58
N GLY A 126 1.64 13.13 -11.09
CA GLY A 126 1.71 14.06 -9.97
C GLY A 126 2.42 13.46 -8.77
N ARG A 127 2.56 14.27 -7.71
CA ARG A 127 3.26 13.87 -6.49
C ARG A 127 2.26 13.58 -5.38
N LEU A 128 2.56 12.56 -4.58
CA LEU A 128 1.73 12.08 -3.49
C LEU A 128 2.49 12.16 -2.18
N GLU A 129 1.77 12.47 -1.11
CA GLU A 129 2.21 12.38 0.27
C GLU A 129 1.17 11.69 1.13
N GLY A 130 1.56 11.20 2.30
CA GLY A 130 0.61 10.52 3.16
C GLY A 130 1.16 10.14 4.51
N SER A 131 0.27 9.67 5.37
CA SER A 131 0.55 9.16 6.72
C SER A 131 -0.26 7.90 6.98
N PHE A 132 0.37 6.90 7.59
CA PHE A 132 -0.22 5.59 7.85
C PHE A 132 0.09 5.22 9.29
N PRO A 133 -0.81 5.53 10.23
CA PRO A 133 -0.76 4.97 11.57
C PRO A 133 -1.04 3.46 11.48
N LEU A 134 -0.11 2.66 11.98
CA LEU A 134 -0.14 1.21 11.91
C LEU A 134 -0.16 0.60 13.32
N LEU A 135 -1.01 -0.41 13.48
CA LEU A 135 -1.06 -1.28 14.63
C LEU A 135 -0.68 -2.69 14.20
N LEU A 136 0.51 -3.15 14.58
CA LEU A 136 0.94 -4.53 14.39
C LEU A 136 0.57 -5.34 15.61
N THR A 137 -0.03 -6.49 15.37
CA THR A 137 -0.34 -7.52 16.37
C THR A 137 0.41 -8.80 16.03
N ARG A 138 0.36 -9.82 16.90
CA ARG A 138 0.97 -11.13 16.60
C ARG A 138 0.39 -11.83 15.35
N ARG A 139 -0.82 -11.49 14.92
CA ARG A 139 -1.56 -12.19 13.86
C ARG A 139 -1.85 -11.32 12.64
N SER A 140 -1.95 -10.02 12.84
CA SER A 140 -2.31 -9.10 11.77
C SER A 140 -1.73 -7.71 11.94
N ALA A 141 -1.80 -6.91 10.88
CA ALA A 141 -1.47 -5.50 10.89
C ALA A 141 -2.70 -4.69 10.50
N PHE A 142 -2.94 -3.58 11.17
CA PHE A 142 -4.06 -2.69 10.91
C PHE A 142 -3.55 -1.32 10.52
N VAL A 143 -4.26 -0.67 9.60
CA VAL A 143 -4.11 0.76 9.33
C VAL A 143 -5.28 1.51 9.98
N GLU A 144 -4.95 2.53 10.78
CA GLU A 144 -5.92 3.33 11.53
C GLU A 144 -5.87 4.77 11.01
N GLY A 145 -6.80 5.12 10.11
CA GLY A 145 -6.89 6.46 9.53
C GLY A 145 -5.73 6.80 8.61
N GLY A 146 -5.28 5.83 7.79
CA GLY A 146 -4.26 6.08 6.78
C GLY A 146 -4.76 7.07 5.73
N VAL A 147 -3.91 7.99 5.30
CA VAL A 147 -4.29 8.99 4.29
C VAL A 147 -3.17 9.18 3.26
N ILE A 148 -3.53 9.27 1.99
CA ILE A 148 -2.68 9.71 0.88
C ILE A 148 -3.35 10.91 0.21
N ARG A 149 -2.58 11.94 -0.14
CA ARG A 149 -3.06 13.11 -0.86
C ARG A 149 -2.14 13.45 -2.02
N ALA A 150 -2.71 14.04 -3.07
CA ALA A 150 -1.92 14.69 -4.09
C ALA A 150 -1.37 16.04 -3.61
N GLN A 151 -0.17 16.36 -4.07
CA GLN A 151 0.50 17.62 -3.84
C GLN A 151 0.34 18.56 -5.04
N GLY A 152 0.49 19.86 -4.80
CA GLY A 152 0.53 20.88 -5.86
C GLY A 152 -0.81 21.07 -6.56
N GLU A 153 -0.77 21.24 -7.88
CA GLU A 153 -1.94 21.49 -8.74
C GLU A 153 -2.69 20.21 -9.14
N GLY A 154 -2.37 19.08 -8.51
CA GLY A 154 -2.98 17.79 -8.81
C GLY A 154 -2.34 17.09 -10.00
N GLY A 155 -3.15 16.48 -10.87
CA GLY A 155 -2.64 15.62 -11.94
C GLY A 155 -3.70 15.02 -12.84
N LEU A 156 -3.29 14.10 -13.71
CA LEU A 156 -4.16 13.37 -14.62
C LEU A 156 -4.32 11.94 -14.12
N LEU A 157 -5.55 11.47 -14.00
CA LEU A 157 -5.93 10.08 -13.78
C LEU A 157 -6.56 9.55 -15.08
N SER A 158 -6.12 8.37 -15.52
CA SER A 158 -6.69 7.69 -16.67
C SER A 158 -6.94 6.22 -16.35
N TYR A 159 -8.18 5.79 -16.51
CA TYR A 159 -8.64 4.42 -16.40
C TYR A 159 -9.03 3.87 -17.78
N THR A 160 -8.42 2.77 -18.19
CA THR A 160 -8.62 2.14 -19.50
C THR A 160 -9.26 0.75 -19.42
N GLY A 161 -9.74 0.36 -18.23
CA GLY A 161 -10.27 -0.98 -18.02
C GLY A 161 -11.68 -1.17 -18.59
N GLN A 162 -12.03 -2.44 -18.84
CA GLN A 162 -13.30 -2.82 -19.46
C GLN A 162 -14.50 -2.83 -18.49
N ALA A 163 -14.29 -2.57 -17.19
CA ALA A 163 -15.37 -2.57 -16.21
C ALA A 163 -16.48 -1.53 -16.54
N GLY A 164 -16.12 -0.49 -17.31
CA GLY A 164 -17.06 0.53 -17.79
C GLY A 164 -17.86 0.14 -19.03
N ASP A 165 -17.53 -0.95 -19.74
CA ASP A 165 -18.12 -1.25 -21.04
C ASP A 165 -19.60 -1.67 -20.95
N SER A 166 -19.97 -2.32 -19.84
CA SER A 166 -21.36 -2.70 -19.55
C SER A 166 -22.14 -1.62 -18.80
N ALA A 167 -21.49 -0.51 -18.40
CA ALA A 167 -22.13 0.54 -17.63
C ALA A 167 -23.19 1.30 -18.47
N THR A 168 -24.28 1.68 -17.82
CA THR A 168 -25.38 2.45 -18.42
C THR A 168 -25.74 3.66 -17.56
N GLY A 169 -26.32 4.70 -18.16
CA GLY A 169 -26.75 5.89 -17.44
C GLY A 169 -25.59 6.64 -16.78
N VAL A 170 -25.78 7.07 -15.54
CA VAL A 170 -24.79 7.84 -14.75
C VAL A 170 -23.45 7.11 -14.56
N SER A 171 -23.46 5.77 -14.51
CA SER A 171 -22.23 4.98 -14.36
C SER A 171 -21.37 5.05 -15.62
N ARG A 172 -21.97 5.06 -16.83
CA ARG A 172 -21.23 5.24 -18.09
C ARG A 172 -20.54 6.60 -18.13
N ILE A 173 -21.26 7.64 -17.71
CA ILE A 173 -20.74 9.00 -17.61
C ILE A 173 -19.51 9.05 -16.67
N ALA A 174 -19.56 8.36 -15.52
CA ALA A 174 -18.44 8.27 -14.60
C ALA A 174 -17.22 7.55 -15.21
N PHE A 175 -17.42 6.40 -15.87
CA PHE A 175 -16.32 5.68 -16.53
C PHE A 175 -15.73 6.45 -17.71
N ASP A 176 -16.55 7.10 -18.53
CA ASP A 176 -16.09 7.94 -19.63
C ASP A 176 -15.26 9.13 -19.15
N ALA A 177 -15.59 9.67 -17.98
CA ALA A 177 -14.80 10.71 -17.32
C ALA A 177 -13.46 10.21 -16.80
N LEU A 178 -13.45 9.03 -16.16
CA LEU A 178 -12.23 8.43 -15.64
C LEU A 178 -11.21 8.05 -16.71
N ARG A 179 -11.61 7.95 -18.00
CA ARG A 179 -10.65 7.76 -19.10
C ARG A 179 -9.63 8.89 -19.22
N SER A 180 -9.99 10.12 -18.85
CA SER A 180 -9.09 11.27 -18.86
C SER A 180 -9.60 12.32 -17.87
N PHE A 181 -9.24 12.14 -16.60
CA PHE A 181 -9.71 12.97 -15.51
C PHE A 181 -8.58 13.81 -14.94
N GLN A 182 -8.66 15.13 -15.09
CA GLN A 182 -7.71 16.05 -14.45
C GLN A 182 -8.22 16.35 -13.05
N TYR A 183 -7.52 15.84 -12.04
CA TYR A 183 -7.83 16.09 -10.64
C TYR A 183 -7.05 17.29 -10.13
N ASP A 184 -7.71 18.15 -9.38
CA ASP A 184 -7.09 19.25 -8.64
C ASP A 184 -6.80 18.80 -7.19
N ASN A 185 -7.64 17.91 -6.66
CA ASN A 185 -7.47 17.31 -5.34
C ASN A 185 -7.74 15.80 -5.43
N LEU A 186 -6.86 15.02 -4.80
CA LEU A 186 -6.98 13.58 -4.66
C LEU A 186 -6.66 13.26 -3.21
N SER A 187 -7.58 12.59 -2.52
CA SER A 187 -7.41 12.10 -1.16
C SER A 187 -7.90 10.66 -1.09
N LEU A 188 -7.04 9.77 -0.64
CA LEU A 188 -7.36 8.38 -0.35
C LEU A 188 -7.26 8.20 1.16
N THR A 189 -8.28 7.63 1.79
CA THR A 189 -8.20 7.15 3.16
C THR A 189 -8.23 5.63 3.19
N LEU A 190 -7.50 5.02 4.14
CA LEU A 190 -7.41 3.58 4.32
C LEU A 190 -7.60 3.25 5.80
N ASP A 191 -8.53 2.33 6.06
CA ASP A 191 -8.85 1.85 7.40
C ASP A 191 -9.12 0.35 7.36
N GLY A 192 -8.55 -0.39 8.32
CA GLY A 192 -8.88 -1.81 8.52
C GLY A 192 -7.67 -2.74 8.55
N ASP A 193 -7.94 -4.02 8.34
CA ASP A 193 -6.97 -5.11 8.46
C ASP A 193 -6.18 -5.28 7.16
N LEU A 194 -4.87 -5.06 7.20
CA LEU A 194 -3.97 -5.20 6.07
C LEU A 194 -3.86 -6.64 5.55
N ASN A 195 -4.21 -7.66 6.35
CA ASN A 195 -4.32 -9.05 5.91
C ASN A 195 -5.73 -9.44 5.47
N GLY A 196 -6.73 -8.58 5.70
CA GLY A 196 -8.13 -8.85 5.43
C GLY A 196 -8.79 -7.75 4.62
N ASP A 197 -9.94 -7.26 5.12
CA ASP A 197 -10.70 -6.19 4.50
C ASP A 197 -10.12 -4.83 4.90
N VAL A 198 -9.43 -4.18 3.96
CA VAL A 198 -9.12 -2.75 4.04
C VAL A 198 -10.23 -1.97 3.35
N VAL A 199 -10.95 -1.16 4.12
CA VAL A 199 -11.90 -0.20 3.58
C VAL A 199 -11.09 1.00 3.11
N SER A 200 -11.07 1.22 1.79
CA SER A 200 -10.47 2.44 1.25
C SER A 200 -11.57 3.37 0.77
N SER A 201 -11.45 4.66 1.11
CA SER A 201 -12.30 5.71 0.56
C SER A 201 -11.47 6.62 -0.31
N ILE A 202 -11.77 6.65 -1.61
CA ILE A 202 -11.12 7.57 -2.54
C ILE A 202 -12.04 8.75 -2.76
N GLU A 203 -11.54 9.95 -2.52
CA GLU A 203 -12.18 11.22 -2.85
C GLU A 203 -11.29 11.99 -3.81
N PHE A 204 -11.81 12.31 -4.98
CA PHE A 204 -11.14 13.19 -5.92
C PHE A 204 -12.10 14.22 -6.46
N SER A 205 -11.57 15.41 -6.72
CA SER A 205 -12.26 16.52 -7.37
C SER A 205 -11.45 17.07 -8.53
N GLY A 206 -12.15 17.49 -9.57
CA GLY A 206 -11.56 18.03 -10.78
C GLY A 206 -12.51 17.91 -11.96
N HIS A 207 -11.94 17.94 -13.16
CA HIS A 207 -12.66 18.10 -14.42
C HIS A 207 -12.17 17.12 -15.49
N ASN A 208 -13.04 16.76 -16.43
CA ASN A 208 -12.66 15.92 -17.56
C ASN A 208 -11.78 16.71 -18.54
N SER A 209 -10.61 16.18 -18.88
CA SER A 209 -9.70 16.78 -19.85
C SER A 209 -9.94 16.22 -21.26
N GLY A 210 -10.53 17.05 -22.11
CA GLY A 210 -10.40 16.93 -23.57
C GLY A 210 -11.34 15.96 -24.31
N ARG A 211 -12.17 15.15 -23.64
CA ARG A 211 -13.22 14.36 -24.34
C ARG A 211 -14.63 14.82 -23.94
N PRO A 212 -15.49 15.19 -24.91
CA PRO A 212 -16.88 15.49 -24.61
C PRO A 212 -17.54 14.27 -23.94
N VAL A 213 -17.99 14.43 -22.70
CA VAL A 213 -18.89 13.46 -22.08
C VAL A 213 -20.26 13.60 -22.73
N ASP A 214 -20.83 12.49 -23.21
CA ASP A 214 -22.20 12.46 -23.69
C ASP A 214 -23.13 12.24 -22.49
N LEU A 215 -23.90 13.27 -22.12
CA LEU A 215 -24.85 13.20 -21.01
C LEU A 215 -26.15 12.47 -21.39
N GLY A 216 -26.22 11.94 -22.62
CA GLY A 216 -27.41 11.31 -23.15
C GLY A 216 -28.54 12.32 -23.38
N PRO A 217 -29.75 11.82 -23.68
CA PRO A 217 -30.94 12.66 -23.83
C PRO A 217 -31.34 13.24 -22.47
N ILE A 218 -31.39 14.56 -22.35
CA ILE A 218 -32.11 15.20 -21.24
C ILE A 218 -33.62 15.19 -21.51
N ALA A 219 -34.42 15.31 -20.45
CA ALA A 219 -35.87 15.32 -20.53
C ALA A 219 -36.36 16.28 -21.64
N PRO A 220 -37.26 15.85 -22.54
CA PRO A 220 -37.72 16.68 -23.65
C PRO A 220 -38.49 17.90 -23.12
N ILE A 221 -38.12 19.08 -23.60
CA ILE A 221 -38.86 20.32 -23.32
C ILE A 221 -40.02 20.39 -24.34
N PRO A 222 -41.29 20.59 -23.94
CA PRO A 222 -42.39 20.68 -24.89
C PRO A 222 -42.13 21.73 -25.98
N GLY A 223 -42.16 21.31 -27.25
CA GLY A 223 -41.88 22.18 -28.41
C GLY A 223 -40.41 22.27 -28.83
N VAL A 224 -39.48 21.67 -28.07
CA VAL A 224 -38.06 21.57 -28.42
C VAL A 224 -37.72 20.07 -28.52
N GLY A 225 -37.12 19.64 -29.62
CA GLY A 225 -36.78 18.22 -29.83
C GLY A 225 -35.82 17.65 -28.77
N ARG A 226 -35.38 16.40 -28.94
CA ARG A 226 -34.41 15.76 -28.04
C ARG A 226 -33.12 16.58 -27.95
N ILE A 227 -32.83 17.13 -26.77
CA ILE A 227 -31.59 17.85 -26.51
C ILE A 227 -30.53 16.82 -26.09
N THR A 228 -29.40 16.81 -26.79
CA THR A 228 -28.22 16.02 -26.40
C THR A 228 -27.15 17.01 -25.97
N VAL A 229 -26.64 16.86 -24.75
CA VAL A 229 -25.59 17.74 -24.21
C VAL A 229 -24.26 17.00 -24.31
N ARG A 230 -23.31 17.61 -25.02
CA ARG A 230 -21.95 17.08 -25.19
C ARG A 230 -20.94 18.10 -24.71
N GLY A 231 -20.01 17.68 -23.85
CA GLY A 231 -18.83 18.47 -23.50
C GLY A 231 -19.06 19.61 -22.51
N VAL A 232 -19.98 19.44 -21.55
CA VAL A 232 -20.06 20.34 -20.40
C VAL A 232 -18.95 19.97 -19.41
N PRO A 233 -18.13 20.92 -18.92
CA PRO A 233 -17.27 20.68 -17.77
C PRO A 233 -18.14 20.58 -16.52
N PHE A 234 -17.95 19.53 -15.72
CA PHE A 234 -18.62 19.39 -14.43
C PHE A 234 -17.63 18.85 -13.41
N ASP A 235 -17.79 19.33 -12.18
CA ASP A 235 -16.98 18.89 -11.05
C ASP A 235 -17.43 17.50 -10.63
N PHE A 236 -16.51 16.55 -10.63
CA PHE A 236 -16.77 15.22 -10.13
C PHE A 236 -16.33 15.15 -8.68
N ILE A 237 -17.27 14.92 -7.76
CA ILE A 237 -16.93 14.45 -6.42
C ILE A 237 -17.28 12.99 -6.39
N VAL A 238 -16.28 12.13 -6.53
CA VAL A 238 -16.47 10.69 -6.46
C VAL A 238 -15.96 10.22 -5.13
N ARG A 239 -16.84 9.58 -4.35
CA ARG A 239 -16.45 8.80 -3.16
C ARG A 239 -16.63 7.33 -3.47
N VAL A 240 -15.52 6.60 -3.59
CA VAL A 240 -15.56 5.15 -3.75
C VAL A 240 -15.14 4.50 -2.44
N THR A 241 -16.05 3.76 -1.80
CA THR A 241 -15.76 2.97 -0.60
C THR A 241 -15.87 1.49 -0.95
N ALA A 242 -14.76 0.76 -0.89
CA ALA A 242 -14.74 -0.66 -1.23
C ALA A 242 -13.62 -1.41 -0.49
N PRO A 243 -13.74 -2.75 -0.35
CA PRO A 243 -12.65 -3.61 0.06
C PRO A 243 -11.70 -3.85 -1.13
N PHE A 244 -10.97 -2.81 -1.56
CA PHE A 244 -10.26 -2.77 -2.84
C PHE A 244 -9.30 -3.95 -3.09
N ARG A 245 -8.71 -4.53 -2.04
CA ARG A 245 -7.85 -5.72 -2.17
C ARG A 245 -8.59 -6.92 -2.73
N ARG A 246 -9.82 -7.19 -2.27
CA ARG A 246 -10.64 -8.30 -2.79
C ARG A 246 -11.04 -8.05 -4.25
N LEU A 247 -11.29 -6.79 -4.62
CA LEU A 247 -11.59 -6.42 -6.00
C LEU A 247 -10.38 -6.59 -6.93
N ALA A 248 -9.19 -6.15 -6.50
CA ALA A 248 -7.96 -6.32 -7.26
C ALA A 248 -7.58 -7.80 -7.43
N GLN A 249 -7.72 -8.61 -6.37
CA GLN A 249 -7.52 -10.06 -6.44
C GLN A 249 -8.52 -10.70 -7.40
N THR A 250 -9.80 -10.34 -7.34
CA THR A 250 -10.83 -10.87 -8.25
C THR A 250 -10.57 -10.49 -9.71
N ALA A 251 -10.09 -9.27 -9.97
CA ALA A 251 -9.70 -8.83 -11.32
C ALA A 251 -8.48 -9.59 -11.84
N ALA A 252 -7.51 -9.89 -10.98
CA ALA A 252 -6.34 -10.69 -11.33
C ALA A 252 -6.72 -12.14 -11.68
N THR A 253 -7.65 -12.77 -10.96
CA THR A 253 -8.09 -14.16 -11.24
C THR A 253 -8.85 -14.29 -12.55
N ILE A 254 -9.48 -13.21 -13.03
CA ILE A 254 -10.17 -13.18 -14.34
C ILE A 254 -9.15 -13.12 -15.49
N THR A 255 -7.97 -12.53 -15.25
CA THR A 255 -6.93 -12.32 -16.26
C THR A 255 -5.95 -13.49 -16.36
N ASP A 256 -5.73 -14.24 -15.28
CA ASP A 256 -4.88 -15.44 -15.28
C ASP A 256 -5.43 -16.55 -14.34
N PRO A 257 -6.14 -17.56 -14.86
CA PRO A 257 -6.71 -18.65 -14.05
C PRO A 257 -5.65 -19.62 -13.48
N SER A 258 -4.37 -19.47 -13.83
CA SER A 258 -3.26 -20.31 -13.32
C SER A 258 -3.10 -20.23 -11.79
N VAL A 259 -3.50 -19.10 -11.19
CA VAL A 259 -3.36 -18.83 -9.75
C VAL A 259 -4.27 -19.73 -8.91
N LEU A 260 -5.43 -20.15 -9.45
CA LEU A 260 -6.36 -21.08 -8.78
C LEU A 260 -5.85 -22.53 -8.81
N ILE A 261 -5.12 -22.91 -9.87
CA ILE A 261 -4.63 -24.28 -10.07
C ILE A 261 -3.42 -24.57 -9.17
N ASN A 262 -2.61 -23.56 -8.87
CA ASN A 262 -1.51 -23.70 -7.92
C ASN A 262 -2.00 -23.73 -6.47
N GLN A 263 -3.03 -22.93 -6.13
CA GLN A 263 -3.64 -22.97 -4.78
C GLN A 263 -4.37 -24.29 -4.49
N SER A 264 -5.05 -24.89 -5.46
CA SER A 264 -5.70 -26.20 -5.25
C SER A 264 -4.68 -27.35 -5.09
N ARG A 265 -3.55 -27.29 -5.79
CA ARG A 265 -2.46 -28.28 -5.66
C ARG A 265 -1.72 -28.21 -4.32
N GLU A 266 -1.63 -27.02 -3.72
CA GLU A 266 -1.04 -26.86 -2.38
C GLU A 266 -1.97 -27.37 -1.26
N GLN A 267 -3.29 -27.36 -1.48
CA GLN A 267 -4.26 -27.95 -0.54
C GLN A 267 -4.32 -29.48 -0.64
N GLU A 268 -4.24 -30.07 -1.83
CA GLU A 268 -4.19 -31.54 -2.00
C GLU A 268 -2.92 -32.16 -1.40
N ALA A 269 -1.81 -31.41 -1.33
CA ALA A 269 -0.54 -31.89 -0.76
C ALA A 269 -0.49 -31.89 0.79
N GLN A 270 -1.50 -31.32 1.47
CA GLN A 270 -1.55 -31.21 2.93
C GLN A 270 -2.54 -32.18 3.60
N GLU A 271 -3.25 -33.02 2.85
CA GLU A 271 -4.09 -34.05 3.45
C GLU A 271 -3.20 -35.22 3.91
N PRO A 272 -3.12 -35.54 5.22
CA PRO A 272 -2.32 -36.66 5.69
C PRO A 272 -2.95 -37.94 5.16
N VAL A 273 -2.18 -38.70 4.38
CA VAL A 273 -2.54 -40.09 4.02
C VAL A 273 -2.55 -40.89 5.32
N ASP A 274 -3.74 -41.29 5.79
CA ASP A 274 -3.92 -42.18 6.94
C ASP A 274 -3.40 -43.59 6.58
N PRO A 275 -2.31 -44.07 7.22
CA PRO A 275 -1.70 -45.36 6.87
C PRO A 275 -2.52 -46.59 7.29
N ASP A 276 -3.66 -46.43 7.97
CA ASP A 276 -4.45 -47.56 8.51
C ASP A 276 -5.73 -47.92 7.73
N THR A 277 -5.85 -47.53 6.45
CA THR A 277 -7.00 -47.93 5.62
C THR A 277 -6.86 -49.41 5.17
N PRO A 278 -7.71 -50.37 5.61
CA PRO A 278 -7.62 -51.75 5.15
C PRO A 278 -8.12 -51.87 3.70
N PRO A 279 -7.55 -52.77 2.88
CA PRO A 279 -7.96 -52.89 1.49
C PRO A 279 -9.41 -53.40 1.39
N PRO A 280 -10.18 -52.91 0.40
CA PRO A 280 -11.56 -53.31 0.20
C PRO A 280 -11.61 -54.80 -0.18
N ARG A 281 -12.60 -55.50 0.39
CA ARG A 281 -12.85 -56.94 0.23
C ARG A 281 -13.59 -57.24 -1.06
#